data_AF-A0A0C1I975-F1
#
_entry.id   AF-A0A0C1I975-F1
#
_cell.length_a   1.000
_cell.length_b   1.000
_cell.length_c   1.000
_cell.angle_alpha   90.00
_cell.angle_beta   90.00
_cell.angle_gamma   90.00
#
_symmetry.space_group_name_H-M   'P 1'
#
loop_
_entity.id
_entity.type
_entity.pdbx_description
1 polymer ?
#
loop_
_entity_poly.entity_id
_entity_poly.type
_entity_poly.pdbx_seq_one_letter_code
_entity_poly.pdbx_strand_id
1 'polypeptide(L)'
;MNHFIMASDSQDNRRKQYSLMRSILDYGMGGLILLFGIFFLFSEKLGFSFDMEPIFKYFFSFLCIVYGGWRIYRGYQKNYYSE
;
A
#
# COMPACT_ATOMS: atom_id res chain seq x y z
N MET A 1 -33.96 18.62 20.92
CA MET A 1 -33.47 18.54 19.52
C MET A 1 -31.94 18.46 19.41
N ASN A 2 -31.19 18.17 20.49
CA ASN A 2 -29.71 18.13 20.46
C ASN A 2 -29.11 16.70 20.51
N HIS A 3 -29.91 15.67 20.81
CA HIS A 3 -29.41 14.29 20.90
C HIS A 3 -29.17 13.62 19.54
N PHE A 4 -29.81 14.10 18.46
CA PHE A 4 -29.69 13.52 17.13
C PHE A 4 -28.38 13.93 16.42
N ILE A 5 -27.92 15.17 16.63
CA ILE A 5 -26.71 15.74 16.04
C ILE A 5 -25.43 15.05 16.57
N MET A 6 -25.41 14.69 17.86
CA MET A 6 -24.25 14.04 18.49
C MET A 6 -24.05 12.58 18.03
N ALA A 7 -25.16 11.88 17.72
CA ALA A 7 -25.12 10.53 17.17
C ALA A 7 -24.66 10.54 15.70
N SER A 8 -25.03 11.54 14.91
CA SER A 8 -24.56 11.67 13.52
C SER A 8 -23.08 12.03 13.44
N ASP A 9 -22.59 12.95 14.27
CA ASP A 9 -21.16 13.35 14.26
C ASP A 9 -20.22 12.21 14.69
N SER A 10 -20.62 11.43 15.70
CA SER A 10 -19.86 10.26 16.16
C SER A 10 -19.91 9.07 15.20
N GLN A 11 -20.95 8.96 14.37
CA GLN A 11 -21.03 7.99 13.28
C GLN A 11 -20.21 8.44 12.07
N ASP A 12 -20.26 9.72 11.70
CA ASP A 12 -19.55 10.28 10.54
C ASP A 12 -18.03 10.29 10.77
N ASN A 13 -17.56 10.71 11.95
CA ASN A 13 -16.14 10.66 12.29
C ASN A 13 -15.59 9.22 12.30
N ARG A 14 -16.38 8.24 12.76
CA ARG A 14 -15.98 6.82 12.70
C ARG A 14 -15.94 6.29 11.27
N ARG A 15 -16.87 6.69 10.40
CA ARG A 15 -16.86 6.32 8.98
C ARG A 15 -15.67 6.91 8.24
N LYS A 16 -15.33 8.18 8.51
CA LYS A 16 -14.14 8.86 7.97
C LYS A 16 -12.85 8.17 8.44
N GLN A 17 -12.75 7.81 9.71
CA GLN A 17 -11.60 7.06 10.23
C GLN A 17 -11.47 5.67 9.58
N TYR A 18 -12.58 4.95 9.43
CA TYR A 18 -12.59 3.64 8.77
C TYR A 18 -12.21 3.74 7.28
N SER A 19 -12.68 4.76 6.56
CA SER A 19 -12.34 4.94 5.15
C SER A 19 -10.88 5.34 4.98
N LEU A 20 -10.35 6.22 5.83
CA LEU A 20 -8.94 6.59 5.84
C LEU A 20 -8.04 5.39 6.15
N MET A 21 -8.40 4.59 7.15
CA MET A 21 -7.64 3.40 7.52
C MET A 21 -7.67 2.35 6.39
N ARG A 22 -8.80 2.20 5.71
CA ARG A 22 -8.91 1.30 4.55
C ARG A 22 -8.09 1.78 3.35
N SER A 23 -8.12 3.08 3.08
CA SER A 23 -7.27 3.70 2.06
C SER A 23 -5.79 3.48 2.40
N ILE A 24 -5.34 3.83 3.61
CA ILE A 24 -3.95 3.65 4.06
C ILE A 24 -3.52 2.19 3.96
N LEU A 25 -4.39 1.23 4.27
CA LEU A 25 -4.09 -0.20 4.08
C LEU A 25 -3.89 -0.54 2.60
N ASP A 26 -4.70 0.00 1.69
CA ASP A 26 -4.55 -0.25 0.25
C ASP A 26 -3.29 0.40 -0.35
N TYR A 27 -2.98 1.64 0.03
CA TYR A 27 -1.76 2.36 -0.39
C TYR A 27 -0.50 1.78 0.25
N GLY A 28 -0.58 1.53 1.57
CA GLY A 28 0.50 0.98 2.37
C GLY A 28 0.88 -0.42 1.89
N MET A 29 -0.09 -1.29 1.59
CA MET A 29 0.21 -2.61 1.03
C MET A 29 0.88 -2.54 -0.34
N GLY A 30 0.49 -1.61 -1.22
CA GLY A 30 1.19 -1.38 -2.49
C GLY A 30 2.63 -0.92 -2.29
N GLY A 31 2.82 0.06 -1.39
CA GLY A 31 4.14 0.58 -1.02
C GLY A 31 5.05 -0.48 -0.40
N LEU A 32 4.54 -1.29 0.51
CA LEU A 32 5.28 -2.39 1.14
C LEU A 32 5.72 -3.43 0.11
N ILE A 33 4.82 -3.86 -0.79
CA ILE A 33 5.16 -4.83 -1.85
C ILE A 33 6.27 -4.27 -2.76
N LEU A 34 6.17 -3.00 -3.15
CA LEU A 34 7.17 -2.35 -3.98
C LEU A 34 8.51 -2.23 -3.25
N LEU A 35 8.49 -1.82 -1.98
CA LEU A 35 9.67 -1.73 -1.12
C LEU A 35 10.38 -3.09 -1.01
N PHE A 36 9.64 -4.17 -0.77
CA PHE A 36 10.21 -5.52 -0.74
C PHE A 36 10.80 -5.92 -2.08
N GLY A 37 10.13 -5.64 -3.20
CA GLY A 37 10.66 -5.94 -4.54
C GLY A 37 12.00 -5.23 -4.82
N ILE A 38 12.11 -3.94 -4.46
CA ILE A 38 13.37 -3.19 -4.56
C ILE A 38 14.41 -3.74 -3.59
N PHE A 39 14.02 -4.03 -2.35
CA PHE A 39 14.94 -4.57 -1.35
C PHE A 39 15.55 -5.89 -1.79
N PHE A 40 14.75 -6.82 -2.31
CA PHE A 40 15.25 -8.09 -2.84
C PHE A 40 16.14 -7.91 -4.06
N LEU A 41 15.86 -6.93 -4.93
CA LEU A 41 16.72 -6.62 -6.07
C LEU A 41 18.08 -6.07 -5.65
N PHE A 42 18.12 -5.22 -4.61
CA PHE A 42 19.36 -4.62 -4.08
C PHE A 42 20.02 -5.44 -2.95
N SER A 43 19.42 -6.56 -2.54
CA SER A 43 19.91 -7.40 -1.44
C SER A 43 21.37 -7.82 -1.61
N GLU A 44 21.77 -8.19 -2.84
CA GLU A 44 23.15 -8.55 -3.16
C GLU A 44 24.13 -7.39 -2.93
N LYS A 45 23.75 -6.15 -3.29
CA LYS A 45 24.58 -4.96 -3.06
C LYS A 45 24.66 -4.57 -1.59
N LEU A 46 23.66 -4.94 -0.81
CA LEU A 46 23.61 -4.70 0.63
C LEU A 46 24.32 -5.80 1.43
N GLY A 47 24.89 -6.81 0.77
CA GLY A 47 25.57 -7.93 1.43
C GLY A 47 24.63 -8.99 2.00
N PHE A 48 23.34 -8.96 1.65
CA PHE A 48 22.38 -9.99 2.01
C PHE A 48 22.35 -11.06 0.92
N SER A 49 22.99 -12.20 1.20
CA SER A 49 22.88 -13.41 0.39
C SER A 49 21.73 -14.26 0.89
N PHE A 50 20.72 -14.46 0.04
CA PHE A 50 19.65 -15.43 0.28
C PHE A 50 19.99 -16.72 -0.46
N ASP A 51 19.83 -17.88 0.19
CA ASP A 51 19.89 -19.22 -0.41
C ASP A 51 18.64 -19.50 -1.28
N MET A 52 18.32 -18.57 -2.19
CA MET A 52 17.27 -18.73 -3.18
C MET A 52 17.88 -18.79 -4.57
N GLU A 53 17.23 -19.54 -5.44
CA GLU A 53 17.63 -19.61 -6.84
C GLU A 53 17.59 -18.20 -7.47
N PRO A 54 18.67 -17.75 -8.15
CA PRO A 54 18.75 -16.38 -8.67
C PRO A 54 17.58 -16.03 -9.59
N ILE A 55 17.16 -16.98 -10.43
CA ILE A 55 16.04 -16.82 -11.35
C ILE A 55 14.75 -16.48 -10.60
N PHE A 56 14.48 -17.17 -9.49
CA PHE A 56 13.30 -16.97 -8.68
C PHE A 56 13.34 -15.62 -7.98
N LYS A 57 14.49 -15.24 -7.41
CA LYS A 57 14.67 -13.95 -6.74
C LYS A 57 14.43 -12.78 -7.70
N TYR A 58 15.04 -12.80 -8.89
CA TYR A 58 14.87 -11.73 -9.88
C TYR A 58 13.44 -11.68 -10.42
N PHE A 59 12.84 -12.84 -10.71
CA PHE A 59 11.44 -12.91 -11.16
C PHE A 59 10.46 -12.38 -10.10
N PHE A 60 10.62 -12.80 -8.85
CA PHE A 60 9.80 -12.35 -7.74
C PHE A 60 9.95 -10.84 -7.49
N SER A 61 11.20 -10.34 -7.49
CA SER A 61 11.47 -8.90 -7.35
C SER A 61 10.81 -8.09 -8.47
N PHE A 62 10.93 -8.55 -9.71
CA PHE A 62 10.29 -7.92 -10.86
C PHE A 62 8.75 -7.90 -10.71
N LEU A 63 8.15 -9.04 -10.34
CA LEU A 63 6.71 -9.15 -10.13
C LEU A 63 6.23 -8.19 -9.03
N CYS A 64 6.95 -8.11 -7.90
CA CYS A 64 6.63 -7.20 -6.80
C CYS A 64 6.73 -5.73 -7.20
N ILE A 65 7.76 -5.35 -7.95
CA ILE A 65 7.93 -3.96 -8.43
C ILE A 65 6.81 -3.60 -9.40
N VAL A 66 6.54 -4.45 -10.40
CA VAL A 66 5.49 -4.19 -11.42
C VAL A 66 4.10 -4.15 -10.78
N TYR A 67 3.77 -5.15 -9.97
CA TYR A 67 2.46 -5.25 -9.31
C TYR A 67 2.27 -4.18 -8.24
N GLY A 68 3.29 -3.96 -7.40
CA GLY A 68 3.30 -2.91 -6.38
C GLY A 68 3.17 -1.53 -7.01
N GLY A 69 3.92 -1.26 -8.08
CA GLY A 69 3.85 -0.02 -8.86
C GLY A 69 2.47 0.21 -9.47
N TRP A 70 1.88 -0.82 -10.09
CA TRP A 70 0.52 -0.73 -10.62
C TRP A 70 -0.54 -0.49 -9.54
N ARG A 71 -0.37 -1.10 -8.35
CA ARG A 71 -1.29 -0.91 -7.22
C ARG A 71 -1.21 0.52 -6.68
N ILE A 72 -0.02 1.09 -6.59
CA ILE A 72 0.19 2.49 -6.21
C ILE A 72 -0.38 3.43 -7.29
N TYR A 73 -0.12 3.17 -8.57
CA TYR A 73 -0.66 3.95 -9.69
C TYR A 73 -2.19 4.00 -9.69
N ARG A 74 -2.85 2.83 -9.57
CA ARG A 74 -4.32 2.76 -9.43
C ARG A 74 -4.82 3.48 -8.18
N GLY A 75 -4.08 3.38 -7.08
CA GLY A 75 -4.39 4.13 -5.88
C GLY A 75 -4.33 5.64 -6.12
N TYR A 76 -3.28 6.13 -6.78
CA TYR A 76 -3.05 7.56 -6.96
C TYR A 76 -4.17 8.23 -7.79
N GLN A 77 -4.68 7.54 -8.81
CA GLN A 77 -5.84 8.00 -9.58
C GLN A 77 -7.12 8.20 -8.76
N LYS A 78 -7.30 7.47 -7.65
CA LYS A 78 -8.49 7.61 -6.79
C LYS A 78 -8.46 8.83 -5.88
N ASN A 79 -7.28 9.37 -5.57
CA ASN A 79 -7.13 10.54 -4.69
C ASN A 79 -7.08 11.87 -5.46
N TYR A 80 -7.10 11.86 -6.79
CA TYR A 80 -6.94 13.08 -7.60
C TYR A 80 -8.24 13.67 -8.17
N TYR A 81 -9.39 13.01 -7.95
CA TYR A 81 -10.72 13.54 -8.26
C TYR A 81 -11.52 13.81 -6.97
N SER A 82 -10.87 14.41 -5.98
CA SER A 82 -11.56 15.14 -4.92
C SER A 82 -11.33 16.63 -5.13
N GLU A 83 -11.85 17.12 -6.25
CA GLU A 83 -12.37 18.47 -6.44
C GLU A 83 -13.60 18.36 -7.36
#